data_AF-A0A1S4ARX5-F1
#
_entry.id   AF-A0A1S4ARX5-F1
#
_cell.length_a   1.000
_cell.length_b   1.000
_cell.length_c   1.000
_cell.angle_alpha   90.00
_cell.angle_beta   90.00
_cell.angle_gamma   90.00
#
_symmetry.space_group_name_H-M   'P 1'
#
loop_
_entity.id
_entity.type
_entity.pdbx_description
1 polymer ?
#
loop_
_entity_poly.entity_id
_entity_poly.type
_entity_poly.pdbx_seq_one_letter_code
_entity_poly.pdbx_strand_id
1 'polypeptide(L)'
;MATIEALSVIPASVLRNLSDKLYEKRKNAALELEGIVKQLAVAGDHDKVTSVIHLLTQEYTYSPQANHRKGGLIGLAAVTVGLTSEAAQHLEVSGMACSILSFVLM
;
A
#
# COMPACT_ATOMS: atom_id res chain seq x y z
N MET A 1 -15.63 -11.14 -3.81
CA MET A 1 -16.09 -9.87 -4.43
C MET A 1 -15.17 -8.70 -4.10
N ALA A 2 -14.57 -8.62 -2.90
CA ALA A 2 -13.63 -7.53 -2.53
C ALA A 2 -12.34 -7.44 -3.39
N THR A 3 -11.84 -8.54 -3.95
CA THR A 3 -10.62 -8.53 -4.77
C THR A 3 -10.79 -7.80 -6.11
N ILE A 4 -12.00 -7.76 -6.66
CA ILE A 4 -12.28 -7.12 -7.96
C ILE A 4 -12.30 -5.59 -7.81
N GLU A 5 -12.82 -5.11 -6.68
CA GLU A 5 -12.84 -3.69 -6.30
C GLU A 5 -11.42 -3.12 -6.12
N ALA A 6 -10.51 -3.92 -5.54
CA ALA A 6 -9.11 -3.52 -5.41
C ALA A 6 -8.37 -3.47 -6.76
N LEU A 7 -8.71 -4.38 -7.69
CA LEU A 7 -8.11 -4.46 -9.03
C LEU A 7 -8.58 -3.34 -9.97
N SER A 8 -9.75 -2.76 -9.76
CA SER A 8 -10.21 -1.61 -10.55
C SER A 8 -9.54 -0.30 -10.12
N VAL A 9 -9.06 -0.25 -8.88
CA VAL A 9 -8.45 0.91 -8.26
C VAL A 9 -6.93 0.93 -8.40
N ILE A 10 -6.30 -0.24 -8.30
CA ILE A 10 -4.84 -0.38 -8.45
C ILE A 10 -4.50 -0.84 -9.87
N PRO A 11 -3.59 -0.15 -10.58
CA PRO A 11 -3.08 -0.62 -11.86
C PRO A 11 -2.44 -2.01 -11.74
N ALA A 12 -2.74 -2.90 -12.69
CA ALA A 12 -2.12 -4.22 -12.75
C ALA A 12 -0.58 -4.16 -12.85
N SER A 13 -0.03 -3.07 -13.41
CA SER A 13 1.41 -2.80 -13.44
C SER A 13 2.01 -2.65 -12.04
N VAL A 14 1.33 -1.95 -11.13
CA VAL A 14 1.75 -1.74 -9.74
C VAL A 14 1.80 -3.07 -9.00
N LEU A 15 0.73 -3.87 -9.09
CA LEU A 15 0.67 -5.20 -8.49
C LEU A 15 1.79 -6.11 -9.00
N ARG A 16 2.04 -6.11 -10.32
CA ARG A 16 3.13 -6.88 -10.92
C ARG A 16 4.51 -6.40 -10.47
N ASN A 17 4.70 -5.09 -10.37
CA ASN A 17 5.97 -4.49 -9.95
C ASN A 17 6.26 -4.70 -8.45
N LEU A 18 5.22 -4.80 -7.60
CA LEU A 18 5.36 -5.16 -6.19
C LEU A 18 6.00 -6.54 -5.99
N SER A 19 5.73 -7.48 -6.90
CA SER A 19 6.32 -8.83 -6.88
C SER A 19 7.60 -8.96 -7.72
N ASP A 20 8.15 -7.85 -8.23
CA ASP A 20 9.34 -7.90 -9.08
C ASP A 20 10.59 -8.32 -8.27
N LYS A 21 11.56 -8.94 -8.95
CA LYS A 21 12.83 -9.32 -8.32
C LYS A 21 13.63 -8.09 -7.90
N LEU A 22 13.52 -7.00 -8.65
CA LEU A 22 14.22 -5.74 -8.38
C LEU A 22 13.57 -4.99 -7.22
N TYR A 23 14.37 -4.65 -6.21
CA TYR A 23 13.88 -3.89 -5.05
C TYR A 23 13.37 -2.49 -5.43
N GLU A 24 14.09 -1.79 -6.30
CA GLU A 24 13.71 -0.44 -6.76
C GLU A 24 12.32 -0.42 -7.40
N LYS A 25 11.96 -1.46 -8.17
CA LYS A 25 10.61 -1.58 -8.73
C LYS A 25 9.55 -1.80 -7.67
N ARG A 26 9.83 -2.60 -6.63
CA ARG A 26 8.89 -2.80 -5.53
C ARG A 26 8.64 -1.50 -4.77
N LYS A 27 9.68 -0.70 -4.58
CA LYS A 27 9.61 0.62 -3.95
C LYS A 27 8.79 1.60 -4.79
N ASN A 28 9.06 1.69 -6.10
CA ASN A 28 8.30 2.56 -7.00
C ASN A 28 6.82 2.16 -7.06
N ALA A 29 6.53 0.86 -7.11
CA ALA A 29 5.16 0.37 -7.08
C ALA A 29 4.45 0.69 -5.75
N ALA A 30 5.15 0.57 -4.62
CA ALA A 30 4.59 0.95 -3.34
C ALA A 30 4.32 2.46 -3.23
N LEU A 31 5.17 3.32 -3.81
CA LEU A 31 4.92 4.76 -3.88
C LEU A 31 3.69 5.10 -4.71
N GLU A 32 3.50 4.44 -5.87
CA GLU A 32 2.28 4.60 -6.66
C GLU A 32 1.04 4.13 -5.87
N LEU A 33 1.15 2.99 -5.19
CA LEU A 33 0.08 2.46 -4.35
C LEU A 33 -0.30 3.40 -3.20
N GLU A 34 0.69 3.98 -2.51
CA GLU A 34 0.48 4.98 -1.46
C GLU A 34 -0.33 6.16 -2.00
N GLY A 35 0.04 6.68 -3.17
CA GLY A 35 -0.67 7.79 -3.80
C GLY A 35 -2.13 7.48 -4.10
N ILE A 36 -2.40 6.28 -4.62
CA ILE A 36 -3.78 5.81 -4.89
C ILE A 36 -4.58 5.69 -3.59
N VAL A 37 -4.03 5.01 -2.58
CA VAL A 37 -4.69 4.84 -1.28
C VAL A 37 -4.99 6.18 -0.63
N LYS A 38 -4.05 7.12 -0.71
CA LYS A 38 -4.21 8.48 -0.20
C LYS A 38 -5.37 9.20 -0.90
N GLN A 39 -5.50 9.07 -2.21
CA GLN A 39 -6.63 9.65 -2.95
C GLN A 39 -7.96 9.03 -2.54
N LEU A 40 -8.02 7.71 -2.34
CA LEU A 40 -9.22 7.02 -1.86
C LEU A 40 -9.60 7.44 -0.45
N ALA A 41 -8.62 7.57 0.45
CA ALA A 41 -8.83 8.02 1.81
C ALA A 41 -9.41 9.45 1.84
N VAL A 42 -8.83 10.36 1.04
CA VAL A 42 -9.33 11.73 0.88
C VAL A 42 -10.73 11.76 0.26
N ALA A 43 -11.06 10.82 -0.63
CA ALA A 43 -12.39 10.67 -1.19
C ALA A 43 -13.41 10.03 -0.20
N GLY A 44 -12.95 9.51 0.94
CA GLY A 44 -13.77 8.80 1.92
C GLY A 44 -14.08 7.34 1.56
N ASP A 45 -13.44 6.79 0.53
CA ASP A 45 -13.65 5.44 -0.01
C ASP A 45 -12.90 4.35 0.82
N HIS A 46 -13.20 4.29 2.12
CA HIS A 46 -12.56 3.36 3.06
C HIS A 46 -12.81 1.87 2.72
N ASP A 47 -13.94 1.56 2.07
CA ASP A 47 -14.25 0.21 1.60
C ASP A 47 -13.27 -0.28 0.53
N LYS A 48 -12.86 0.61 -0.37
CA LYS A 48 -11.87 0.31 -1.42
C LYS A 48 -10.49 0.11 -0.80
N VAL A 49 -10.09 0.95 0.16
CA VAL A 49 -8.82 0.77 0.86
C VAL A 49 -8.79 -0.56 1.63
N THR A 50 -9.86 -0.90 2.32
CA THR A 50 -9.99 -2.19 3.01
C THR A 50 -9.86 -3.35 2.03
N SER A 51 -10.50 -3.24 0.85
CA SER A 51 -10.39 -4.22 -0.23
C SER A 51 -8.95 -4.38 -0.73
N VAL A 52 -8.19 -3.29 -0.85
CA VAL A 52 -6.76 -3.30 -1.21
C VAL A 52 -5.92 -4.03 -0.17
N ILE A 53 -6.11 -3.73 1.12
CA ILE A 53 -5.38 -4.39 2.22
C ILE A 53 -5.68 -5.90 2.20
N HIS A 54 -6.95 -6.25 1.99
CA HIS A 54 -7.36 -7.65 1.93
C HIS A 54 -6.74 -8.37 0.72
N LEU A 55 -6.69 -7.72 -0.45
CA LEU A 55 -6.02 -8.26 -1.63
C LEU A 55 -4.52 -8.47 -1.37
N LEU A 56 -3.81 -7.48 -0.84
CA LEU A 56 -2.37 -7.61 -0.56
C LEU A 56 -2.10 -8.70 0.48
N THR A 57 -2.94 -8.82 1.50
CA THR A 57 -2.78 -9.87 2.51
C THR A 57 -3.04 -11.25 1.88
N GLN A 58 -4.17 -11.45 1.23
CA GLN A 58 -4.53 -12.76 0.66
C GLN A 58 -3.60 -13.19 -0.49
N GLU A 59 -3.32 -12.29 -1.45
CA GLU A 59 -2.55 -12.63 -2.65
C GLU A 59 -1.03 -12.58 -2.44
N TYR A 60 -0.54 -11.76 -1.50
CA TYR A 60 0.90 -11.57 -1.32
C TYR A 60 1.43 -12.19 -0.03
N THR A 61 0.84 -11.91 1.13
CA THR A 61 1.43 -12.37 2.41
C THR A 61 1.26 -13.87 2.63
N TYR A 62 0.14 -14.45 2.17
CA TYR A 62 -0.08 -15.90 2.17
C TYR A 62 0.58 -16.63 0.99
N SER A 63 1.19 -15.90 0.05
CA SER A 63 1.83 -16.52 -1.11
C SER A 63 3.09 -17.31 -0.71
N PRO A 64 3.30 -18.51 -1.27
CA PRO A 64 4.53 -19.28 -1.06
C PRO A 64 5.76 -18.59 -1.66
N GLN A 65 5.58 -17.65 -2.58
CA GLN A 65 6.66 -16.94 -3.25
C GLN A 65 7.25 -15.83 -2.36
N ALA A 66 8.57 -15.89 -2.13
CA ALA A 66 9.26 -14.89 -1.30
C ALA A 66 9.14 -13.45 -1.85
N ASN A 67 9.11 -13.28 -3.17
CA ASN A 67 8.98 -11.96 -3.80
C ASN A 67 7.59 -11.35 -3.56
N HIS A 68 6.55 -12.17 -3.63
CA HIS A 68 5.18 -11.75 -3.31
C HIS A 68 5.10 -11.32 -1.85
N ARG A 69 5.58 -12.13 -0.88
CA ARG A 69 5.55 -11.72 0.54
C ARG A 69 6.28 -10.40 0.80
N LYS A 70 7.46 -10.22 0.18
CA LYS A 70 8.22 -8.96 0.28
C LYS A 70 7.46 -7.79 -0.32
N GLY A 71 6.87 -7.97 -1.51
CA GLY A 71 6.01 -6.97 -2.14
C GLY A 71 4.81 -6.60 -1.28
N GLY A 72 4.10 -7.60 -0.77
CA GLY A 72 2.93 -7.42 0.09
C GLY A 72 3.23 -6.60 1.34
N LEU A 73 4.35 -6.87 2.02
CA LEU A 73 4.76 -6.12 3.21
C LEU A 73 5.07 -4.64 2.89
N ILE A 74 5.80 -4.37 1.81
CA ILE A 74 6.11 -3.00 1.38
C ILE A 74 4.82 -2.28 0.95
N GLY A 75 3.94 -2.96 0.21
CA GLY A 75 2.65 -2.42 -0.20
C GLY A 75 1.74 -2.11 0.98
N LEU A 76 1.67 -2.99 1.99
CA LEU A 76 0.93 -2.76 3.23
C LEU A 76 1.47 -1.54 3.99
N ALA A 77 2.80 -1.41 4.08
CA ALA A 77 3.41 -0.24 4.71
C ALA A 77 3.02 1.07 3.97
N ALA A 78 3.08 1.07 2.65
CA ALA A 78 2.63 2.19 1.82
C ALA A 78 1.14 2.52 2.02
N VAL A 79 0.28 1.51 2.09
CA VAL A 79 -1.15 1.70 2.36
C VAL A 79 -1.35 2.35 3.75
N THR A 80 -0.65 1.87 4.77
CA THR A 80 -0.72 2.46 6.12
C THR A 80 -0.21 3.90 6.14
N VAL A 81 0.85 4.24 5.40
CA VAL A 81 1.37 5.61 5.30
C VAL A 81 0.38 6.53 4.57
N GLY A 82 -0.23 6.05 3.48
CA GLY A 82 -1.25 6.78 2.73
C GLY A 82 -2.48 7.10 3.59
N LEU A 83 -2.93 6.13 4.39
CA LEU A 83 -4.02 6.30 5.36
C LEU A 83 -3.65 7.23 6.53
N THR A 84 -2.47 7.06 7.12
CA THR A 84 -2.01 7.89 8.25
C THR A 84 -1.87 9.36 7.85
N SER A 85 -1.56 9.64 6.58
CA SER A 85 -1.48 11.00 6.06
C SER A 85 -2.83 11.72 6.00
N GLU A 86 -3.94 11.00 5.80
CA GLU A 86 -5.30 11.57 5.88
C GLU A 86 -5.67 11.86 7.34
N ALA A 87 -5.42 10.91 8.24
CA ALA A 87 -5.58 11.12 9.67
C ALA A 87 -4.76 12.30 10.20
N ALA A 88 -3.56 12.55 9.64
CA ALA A 88 -2.72 13.70 10.00
C ALA A 88 -3.30 15.06 9.58
N GLN A 89 -4.19 15.12 8.58
CA GLN A 89 -4.91 16.36 8.22
C GLN A 89 -6.03 16.69 9.21
N HIS A 90 -6.50 15.71 9.98
CA HIS A 90 -7.43 15.91 11.09
C HIS A 90 -6.76 15.87 12.49
N LEU A 91 -5.50 15.43 12.59
CA LEU A 91 -4.79 15.23 13.84
C LEU A 91 -3.37 15.82 13.76
N GLU A 92 -3.27 17.13 14.00
CA GLU A 92 -2.01 17.90 14.07
C GLU A 92 -1.08 17.47 15.24
N VAL A 93 -1.29 16.30 15.88
CA VAL A 93 -0.65 15.97 17.16
C VAL A 93 -0.22 14.49 17.24
N SER A 94 0.78 14.07 16.46
CA SER A 94 1.76 13.09 16.94
C SER A 94 2.84 12.80 15.91
N GLY A 95 4.03 13.33 16.16
CA GLY A 95 5.25 13.14 15.39
C GLY A 95 5.83 11.71 15.44
N MET A 96 5.07 10.71 15.00
CA MET A 96 5.54 9.32 14.83
C MET A 96 5.60 8.86 13.36
N ALA A 97 4.87 9.51 12.44
CA ALA A 97 4.93 9.17 11.02
C ALA A 97 6.30 9.43 10.37
N CYS A 98 7.08 10.40 10.90
CA CYS A 98 8.41 10.75 10.39
C CYS A 98 9.43 9.60 10.53
N SER A 99 9.30 8.77 11.58
CA SER A 99 10.24 7.68 11.84
C SER A 99 10.02 6.45 10.97
N ILE A 100 8.78 6.19 10.53
CA ILE A 100 8.46 5.03 9.68
C ILE A 100 8.93 5.29 8.23
N LEU A 101 8.80 6.53 7.75
CA LEU A 101 9.29 6.93 6.43
C LEU A 101 10.82 6.81 6.29
N SER A 102 11.59 7.08 7.36
CA SER A 102 13.05 6.85 7.32
C SER A 102 13.44 5.37 7.29
N PHE A 103 12.61 4.47 7.83
CA PHE A 103 12.94 3.04 7.91
C PHE A 103 12.59 2.24 6.65
N VAL A 104 11.69 2.75 5.82
CA VAL A 104 11.29 2.10 4.55
C VAL A 104 12.10 2.64 3.36
N LEU A 105 12.65 3.85 3.45
CA LEU A 105 13.37 4.50 2.35
C LEU A 105 14.90 4.26 2.36
N MET A 106 15.47 3.76 3.45
CA MET A 106 16.90 3.60 3.72
C MET A 106 17.30 2.12 3.70
#